data_AF-A0A3M1GNH6-F1
#
_entry.id   AF-A0A3M1GNH6-F1
#
_cell.length_a   1.000
_cell.length_b   1.000
_cell.length_c   1.000
_cell.angle_alpha   90.00
_cell.angle_beta   90.00
_cell.angle_gamma   90.00
#
_symmetry.space_group_name_H-M   'P 1'
#
loop_
_entity.id
_entity.type
_entity.pdbx_description
1 polymer ?
#
loop_
_entity_poly.entity_id
_entity_poly.type
_entity_poly.pdbx_seq_one_letter_code
_entity_poly.pdbx_strand_id
1 'polypeptide(L)'
;MAPPDHPGGAPVSTASPTATLSPLEAELLALASHAPAEAITRALEDEDALAADHRGLILAVETWYRRAPDQLIRFAESYPPGANQQRLAEAIALVVATASPDAGIAWLDALPSTRFKDLSARAIGSLLALDHPDAARRWAAALPPNQSYPQSAIQGVAEALALTAPAETARWSLSLEARHLIPSAVAGVLASWAAIDPESAADWLASLPHAILNDPQIAAYIHGARTTDPDAAQAALAAIRSPDTRRQLALDLAAIRLARGQAPAPATPPAAAVRAEGDPAAGVPTGHP
;
A
#
# COMPACT_ATOMS: atom_id res chain seq x y z
N MET A 1 0.79 53.69 -46.15
CA MET A 1 0.79 53.39 -44.71
C MET A 1 -0.63 52.99 -44.32
N ALA A 2 -0.90 51.70 -44.26
CA ALA A 2 -2.12 51.04 -43.79
C ALA A 2 -1.72 49.59 -43.43
N PRO A 3 -2.13 49.04 -42.28
CA PRO A 3 -1.73 47.69 -41.85
C PRO A 3 -2.63 46.61 -42.48
N PRO A 4 -2.14 45.36 -42.63
CA PRO A 4 -2.97 44.25 -43.10
C PRO A 4 -3.82 43.62 -41.99
N ASP A 5 -5.02 43.21 -42.38
CA ASP A 5 -6.03 42.50 -41.60
C ASP A 5 -5.51 41.18 -40.99
N HIS A 6 -5.75 40.98 -39.70
CA HIS A 6 -5.66 39.67 -39.04
C HIS A 6 -7.04 38.99 -39.05
N PRO A 7 -7.19 37.75 -39.55
CA PRO A 7 -8.44 37.02 -39.43
C PRO A 7 -8.63 36.51 -37.99
N GLY A 8 -9.87 36.60 -37.52
CA GLY A 8 -10.25 36.36 -36.14
C GLY A 8 -9.86 34.98 -35.60
N GLY A 9 -9.12 35.00 -34.50
CA GLY A 9 -9.04 33.86 -33.59
C GLY A 9 -10.36 33.74 -32.85
N ALA A 10 -11.12 32.68 -33.14
CA ALA A 10 -12.22 32.26 -32.29
C ALA A 10 -11.67 32.02 -30.86
N PRO A 11 -12.40 32.43 -29.81
CA PRO A 11 -12.00 32.05 -28.46
C PRO A 11 -12.07 30.52 -28.36
N VAL A 12 -10.92 29.88 -28.19
CA VAL A 12 -10.84 28.49 -27.77
C VAL A 12 -11.49 28.44 -26.39
N SER A 13 -12.72 27.97 -26.37
CA SER A 13 -13.49 27.72 -25.15
C SER A 13 -12.78 26.62 -24.35
N THR A 14 -11.84 27.01 -23.50
CA THR A 14 -11.31 26.15 -22.44
C THR A 14 -12.34 26.12 -21.30
N ALA A 15 -13.51 25.57 -21.58
CA ALA A 15 -14.37 25.04 -20.53
C ALA A 15 -13.84 23.65 -20.23
N SER A 16 -12.95 23.54 -19.23
CA SER A 16 -12.74 22.27 -18.56
C SER A 16 -14.10 21.72 -18.14
N PRO A 17 -14.42 20.44 -18.36
CA PRO A 17 -15.70 19.91 -17.91
C PRO A 17 -15.74 20.04 -16.40
N THR A 18 -16.67 20.83 -15.87
CA THR A 18 -16.99 20.80 -14.45
C THR A 18 -17.55 19.41 -14.19
N ALA A 19 -16.72 18.49 -13.73
CA ALA A 19 -17.15 17.13 -13.47
C ALA A 19 -18.24 17.17 -12.39
N THR A 20 -19.49 16.95 -12.82
CA THR A 20 -20.67 16.97 -11.96
C THR A 20 -20.48 16.00 -10.81
N LEU A 21 -20.79 16.43 -9.59
CA LEU A 21 -20.68 15.57 -8.43
C LEU A 21 -21.72 14.45 -8.51
N SER A 22 -21.33 13.24 -8.10
CA SER A 22 -22.27 12.16 -7.82
C SER A 22 -23.19 12.55 -6.64
N PRO A 23 -24.36 11.91 -6.48
CA PRO A 23 -25.22 12.15 -5.33
C PRO A 23 -24.50 11.95 -3.99
N LEU A 24 -23.65 10.92 -3.90
CA LEU A 24 -22.86 10.63 -2.69
C LEU A 24 -21.78 11.69 -2.46
N GLU A 25 -21.06 12.11 -3.50
CA GLU A 25 -20.05 13.18 -3.42
C GLU A 25 -20.68 14.49 -2.92
N ALA A 26 -21.87 14.84 -3.44
CA ALA A 26 -22.61 16.04 -3.04
C ALA A 26 -23.10 15.97 -1.58
N GLU A 27 -23.58 14.81 -1.13
CA GLU A 27 -23.98 14.56 0.26
C GLU A 27 -22.77 14.72 1.20
N LEU A 28 -21.66 14.03 0.91
CA LEU A 28 -20.45 14.08 1.73
C LEU A 28 -19.85 15.49 1.78
N LEU A 29 -19.87 16.24 0.67
CA LEU A 29 -19.42 17.62 0.63
C LEU A 29 -20.32 18.56 1.47
N ALA A 30 -21.64 18.38 1.40
CA ALA A 30 -22.60 19.14 2.20
C ALA A 30 -22.43 18.86 3.70
N LEU A 31 -22.25 17.58 4.06
CA LEU A 31 -21.97 17.15 5.43
C LEU A 31 -20.64 17.70 5.91
N ALA A 32 -19.58 17.64 5.09
CA ALA A 32 -18.25 18.14 5.44
C ALA A 32 -18.23 19.65 5.77
N SER A 33 -19.21 20.41 5.26
CA SER A 33 -19.33 21.83 5.57
C SER A 33 -19.80 22.12 7.00
N HIS A 34 -20.40 21.16 7.71
CA HIS A 34 -20.97 21.38 9.04
C HIS A 34 -20.55 20.32 10.06
N ALA A 35 -20.25 19.09 9.62
CA ALA A 35 -19.81 17.96 10.41
C ALA A 35 -18.69 17.17 9.67
N PRO A 36 -17.48 17.73 9.52
CA PRO A 36 -16.42 17.11 8.71
C PRO A 36 -15.88 15.79 9.27
N ALA A 37 -15.88 15.60 10.59
CA ALA A 37 -15.54 14.33 11.21
C ALA A 37 -16.50 13.21 10.78
N GLU A 38 -17.80 13.50 10.80
CA GLU A 38 -18.83 12.56 10.39
C GLU A 38 -18.75 12.23 8.89
N ALA A 39 -18.49 13.24 8.05
CA ALA A 39 -18.30 13.04 6.62
C ALA A 39 -17.14 12.08 6.32
N ILE A 40 -15.98 12.28 6.97
CA ILE A 40 -14.83 11.39 6.79
C ILE A 40 -15.13 9.98 7.32
N THR A 41 -15.71 9.86 8.52
CA THR A 41 -16.06 8.56 9.10
C THR A 41 -17.01 7.80 8.19
N ARG A 42 -18.06 8.46 7.69
CA ARG A 42 -19.03 7.87 6.74
C ARG A 42 -18.35 7.41 5.46
N ALA A 43 -17.47 8.23 4.89
CA ALA A 43 -16.72 7.86 3.69
C ALA A 43 -15.74 6.69 3.91
N LEU A 44 -15.27 6.47 5.14
CA LEU A 44 -14.33 5.40 5.48
C LEU A 44 -15.00 4.10 5.95
N GLU A 45 -16.21 4.16 6.51
CA GLU A 45 -16.85 3.00 7.16
C GLU A 45 -17.97 2.38 6.34
N ASP A 46 -18.59 3.14 5.44
CA ASP A 46 -19.65 2.64 4.57
C ASP A 46 -19.04 1.83 3.42
N GLU A 47 -19.33 0.53 3.35
CA GLU A 47 -18.78 -0.37 2.32
C GLU A 47 -19.19 0.06 0.90
N ASP A 48 -20.42 0.56 0.73
CA ASP A 48 -20.89 1.06 -0.57
C ASP A 48 -20.14 2.36 -0.92
N ALA A 49 -19.91 3.25 0.05
CA ALA A 49 -19.13 4.47 -0.17
C ALA A 49 -17.65 4.18 -0.46
N LEU A 50 -17.04 3.24 0.24
CA LEU A 50 -15.66 2.80 0.03
C LEU A 50 -15.46 2.17 -1.35
N ALA A 51 -16.43 1.37 -1.81
CA ALA A 51 -16.41 0.76 -3.12
C ALA A 51 -16.72 1.76 -4.24
N ALA A 52 -17.59 2.74 -3.97
CA ALA A 52 -18.09 3.66 -4.98
C ALA A 52 -17.26 4.94 -5.14
N ASP A 53 -16.65 5.48 -4.07
CA ASP A 53 -16.25 6.90 -4.11
C ASP A 53 -15.05 7.29 -3.23
N HIS A 54 -13.85 7.12 -3.80
CA HIS A 54 -12.62 7.71 -3.26
C HIS A 54 -12.64 9.24 -3.26
N ARG A 55 -13.34 9.88 -4.22
CA ARG A 55 -13.33 11.34 -4.39
C ARG A 55 -14.16 12.05 -3.32
N GLY A 56 -15.25 11.46 -2.85
CA GLY A 56 -16.02 11.96 -1.71
C GLY A 56 -15.20 12.10 -0.42
N LEU A 57 -14.35 11.10 -0.11
CA LEU A 57 -13.41 11.19 1.01
C LEU A 57 -12.42 12.35 0.83
N ILE A 58 -11.84 12.49 -0.35
CA ILE A 58 -10.92 13.60 -0.67
C ILE A 58 -11.61 14.94 -0.48
N LEU A 59 -12.84 15.11 -0.98
CA LEU A 59 -13.61 16.35 -0.85
C LEU A 59 -13.90 16.69 0.62
N ALA A 60 -14.22 15.69 1.44
CA ALA A 60 -14.46 15.89 2.88
C ALA A 60 -13.18 16.33 3.60
N VAL A 61 -12.07 15.64 3.34
CA VAL A 61 -10.74 15.97 3.89
C VAL A 61 -10.30 17.36 3.45
N GLU A 62 -10.42 17.67 2.17
CA GLU A 62 -10.04 18.97 1.59
C GLU A 62 -10.87 20.12 2.17
N THR A 63 -12.17 19.90 2.35
CA THR A 63 -13.08 20.87 2.97
C THR A 63 -12.70 21.15 4.42
N TRP A 64 -12.35 20.12 5.19
CA TRP A 64 -11.91 20.30 6.58
C TRP A 64 -10.54 20.96 6.65
N TYR A 65 -9.57 20.49 5.87
CA TYR A 65 -8.20 20.98 5.84
C TYR A 65 -8.15 22.49 5.57
N ARG A 66 -8.95 22.99 4.61
CA ARG A 66 -9.02 24.43 4.29
C ARG A 66 -9.55 25.30 5.42
N ARG A 67 -10.40 24.77 6.29
CA ARG A 67 -11.09 25.55 7.34
C ARG A 67 -10.42 25.44 8.70
N ALA A 68 -9.94 24.25 9.05
CA ALA A 68 -9.45 23.94 10.39
C ALA A 68 -8.41 22.80 10.37
N PRO A 69 -7.19 23.03 9.83
CA PRO A 69 -6.17 21.99 9.70
C PRO A 69 -5.76 21.38 11.06
N ASP A 70 -5.66 22.19 12.12
CA ASP A 70 -5.33 21.70 13.46
C ASP A 70 -6.38 20.73 14.04
N GLN A 71 -7.65 20.92 13.67
CA GLN A 71 -8.73 20.01 14.08
C GLN A 71 -8.66 18.70 13.30
N LEU A 72 -8.34 18.76 12.00
CA LEU A 72 -8.13 17.58 11.17
C LEU A 72 -6.94 16.75 11.69
N ILE A 73 -5.84 17.38 12.13
CA ILE A 73 -4.71 16.67 12.75
C ILE A 73 -5.18 15.88 13.97
N ARG A 74 -5.88 16.54 14.92
CA ARG A 74 -6.38 15.86 16.12
C ARG A 74 -7.33 14.71 15.81
N PHE A 75 -8.18 14.89 14.79
CA PHE A 75 -9.08 13.83 14.34
C PHE A 75 -8.32 12.64 13.76
N ALA A 76 -7.38 12.89 12.86
CA ALA A 76 -6.57 11.86 12.22
C ALA A 76 -5.75 11.04 13.23
N GLU A 77 -5.23 11.71 14.25
CA GLU A 77 -4.52 11.11 15.39
C GLU A 77 -5.42 10.21 16.26
N SER A 78 -6.71 10.53 16.35
CA SER A 78 -7.68 9.73 17.11
C SER A 78 -8.15 8.48 16.37
N TYR A 79 -7.87 8.36 15.07
CA TYR A 79 -8.42 7.30 14.24
C TYR A 79 -7.74 5.94 14.54
N PRO A 80 -8.51 4.86 14.77
CA PRO A 80 -7.94 3.57 15.17
C PRO A 80 -6.96 2.98 14.14
N PRO A 81 -5.88 2.30 14.58
CA PRO A 81 -4.98 1.58 13.69
C PRO A 81 -5.70 0.58 12.80
N GLY A 82 -5.55 0.73 11.49
CA GLY A 82 -6.13 -0.19 10.51
C GLY A 82 -6.14 0.37 9.09
N ALA A 83 -6.86 -0.31 8.19
CA ALA A 83 -6.98 0.08 6.79
C ALA A 83 -7.57 1.48 6.61
N ASN A 84 -8.57 1.84 7.43
CA ASN A 84 -9.20 3.16 7.35
C ASN A 84 -8.27 4.30 7.77
N GLN A 85 -7.40 4.10 8.76
CA GLN A 85 -6.38 5.10 9.11
C GLN A 85 -5.35 5.26 7.99
N GLN A 86 -4.99 4.16 7.31
CA GLN A 86 -4.11 4.24 6.14
C GLN A 86 -4.78 5.03 5.01
N ARG A 87 -6.04 4.71 4.67
CA ARG A 87 -6.82 5.45 3.66
C ARG A 87 -6.95 6.94 4.01
N LEU A 88 -7.16 7.25 5.28
CA LEU A 88 -7.21 8.63 5.77
C LEU A 88 -5.85 9.34 5.59
N ALA A 89 -4.74 8.67 5.93
CA ALA A 89 -3.40 9.23 5.71
C ALA A 89 -3.13 9.48 4.22
N GLU A 90 -3.52 8.55 3.35
CA GLU A 90 -3.41 8.69 1.88
C GLU A 90 -4.27 9.85 1.35
N ALA A 91 -5.51 9.96 1.82
CA ALA A 91 -6.42 11.04 1.44
C ALA A 91 -5.90 12.42 1.87
N ILE A 92 -5.43 12.54 3.11
CA ILE A 92 -4.82 13.77 3.62
C ILE A 92 -3.55 14.08 2.85
N ALA A 93 -2.67 13.09 2.63
CA ALA A 93 -1.45 13.25 1.84
C ALA A 93 -1.73 13.79 0.45
N LEU A 94 -2.77 13.29 -0.23
CA LEU A 94 -3.20 13.78 -1.53
C LEU A 94 -3.62 15.26 -1.47
N VAL A 95 -4.46 15.61 -0.50
CA VAL A 95 -4.94 16.99 -0.31
C VAL A 95 -3.78 17.96 -0.02
N VAL A 96 -2.88 17.60 0.89
CA VAL A 96 -1.79 18.51 1.28
C VAL A 96 -0.70 18.60 0.20
N ALA A 97 -0.36 17.49 -0.45
CA ALA A 97 0.66 17.47 -1.51
C ALA A 97 0.20 18.20 -2.78
N THR A 98 -1.09 18.13 -3.13
CA THR A 98 -1.66 18.88 -4.26
C THR A 98 -1.78 20.38 -3.97
N ALA A 99 -1.89 20.78 -2.70
CA ALA A 99 -1.81 22.19 -2.33
C ALA A 99 -0.38 22.74 -2.52
N SER A 100 0.63 22.05 -2.01
CA SER A 100 2.05 22.21 -2.37
C SER A 100 2.91 21.13 -1.68
N PRO A 101 4.09 20.78 -2.23
CA PRO A 101 5.04 19.91 -1.53
C PRO A 101 5.40 20.42 -0.12
N ASP A 102 5.55 21.74 0.06
CA ASP A 102 5.88 22.37 1.35
C ASP A 102 4.74 22.21 2.38
N ALA A 103 3.48 22.27 1.94
CA ALA A 103 2.33 22.02 2.82
C ALA A 103 2.31 20.57 3.34
N GLY A 104 2.72 19.61 2.51
CA GLY A 104 2.90 18.22 2.96
C GLY A 104 3.97 18.06 4.02
N ILE A 105 5.11 18.74 3.88
CA ILE A 105 6.18 18.73 4.88
C ILE A 105 5.72 19.39 6.18
N ALA A 106 5.11 20.58 6.10
CA ALA A 106 4.57 21.28 7.26
C ALA A 106 3.53 20.44 8.01
N TRP A 107 2.68 19.72 7.26
CA TRP A 107 1.75 18.76 7.84
C TRP A 107 2.47 17.64 8.61
N LEU A 108 3.46 17.00 7.99
CA LEU A 108 4.24 15.95 8.67
C LEU A 108 4.88 16.44 9.96
N ASP A 109 5.47 17.63 9.94
CA ASP A 109 6.12 18.20 11.12
C ASP A 109 5.13 18.48 12.26
N ALA A 110 3.88 18.81 11.94
CA ALA A 110 2.82 19.05 12.92
C ALA A 110 2.22 17.76 13.54
N LEU A 111 2.42 16.58 12.92
CA LEU A 111 1.86 15.32 13.43
C LEU A 111 2.63 14.83 14.68
N PRO A 112 1.92 14.52 15.79
CA PRO A 112 2.52 14.05 17.02
C PRO A 112 2.76 12.53 17.07
N SER A 113 1.91 11.68 16.47
CA SER A 113 2.16 10.23 16.51
C SER A 113 3.17 9.80 15.46
N THR A 114 4.06 8.90 15.86
CA THR A 114 5.01 8.28 14.93
C THR A 114 4.30 7.50 13.83
N ARG A 115 3.28 6.69 14.17
CA ARG A 115 2.62 5.80 13.20
C ARG A 115 1.83 6.55 12.12
N PHE A 116 1.00 7.53 12.49
CA PHE A 116 0.23 8.28 11.49
C PHE A 116 1.15 9.14 10.63
N LYS A 117 2.21 9.70 11.24
CA LYS A 117 3.27 10.44 10.56
C LYS A 117 4.03 9.57 9.55
N ASP A 118 4.35 8.33 9.90
CA ASP A 118 5.00 7.37 9.00
C ASP A 118 4.11 7.03 7.79
N LEU A 119 2.83 6.73 8.04
CA LEU A 119 1.86 6.47 6.95
C LEU A 119 1.73 7.68 6.03
N SER A 120 1.61 8.87 6.60
CA SER A 120 1.49 10.13 5.85
C SER A 120 2.75 10.41 5.03
N ALA A 121 3.94 10.17 5.59
CA ALA A 121 5.21 10.45 4.93
C ALA A 121 5.45 9.51 3.75
N ARG A 122 5.11 8.23 3.92
CA ARG A 122 5.08 7.26 2.85
C ARG A 122 4.14 7.69 1.72
N ALA A 123 2.90 8.07 2.05
CA ALA A 123 1.93 8.51 1.05
C ALA A 123 2.38 9.79 0.30
N ILE A 124 2.91 10.78 1.02
CA ILE A 124 3.47 12.01 0.41
C ILE A 124 4.65 11.65 -0.51
N GLY A 125 5.57 10.79 -0.06
CA GLY A 125 6.70 10.34 -0.89
C GLY A 125 6.25 9.66 -2.18
N SER A 126 5.25 8.78 -2.11
CA SER A 126 4.69 8.13 -3.29
C SER A 126 4.05 9.13 -4.25
N LEU A 127 3.27 10.08 -3.74
CA LEU A 127 2.62 11.10 -4.57
C LEU A 127 3.62 12.02 -5.27
N LEU A 128 4.63 12.50 -4.53
CA LEU A 128 5.70 13.32 -5.12
C LEU A 128 6.45 12.56 -6.22
N ALA A 129 6.67 11.25 -6.04
CA ALA A 129 7.37 10.43 -7.02
C ALA A 129 6.56 10.18 -8.29
N LEU A 130 5.23 10.13 -8.20
CA LEU A 130 4.34 9.99 -9.35
C LEU A 130 4.33 11.25 -10.24
N ASP A 131 4.43 12.44 -9.65
CA ASP A 131 4.41 13.71 -10.38
C ASP A 131 5.82 14.18 -10.79
N HIS A 132 6.77 14.12 -9.85
CA HIS A 132 8.13 14.67 -9.98
C HIS A 132 9.20 13.70 -9.42
N PRO A 133 9.54 12.62 -10.15
CA PRO A 133 10.38 11.53 -9.64
C PRO A 133 11.76 11.99 -9.12
N ASP A 134 12.45 12.87 -9.85
CA ASP A 134 13.77 13.36 -9.43
C ASP A 134 13.70 14.29 -8.21
N ALA A 135 12.64 15.09 -8.12
CA ALA A 135 12.42 15.94 -6.94
C ALA A 135 12.12 15.09 -5.71
N ALA A 136 11.31 14.04 -5.86
CA ALA A 136 10.98 13.10 -4.80
C ALA A 136 12.22 12.34 -4.28
N ARG A 137 13.08 11.86 -5.19
CA ARG A 137 14.38 11.23 -4.83
C ARG A 137 15.24 12.17 -3.99
N ARG A 138 15.39 13.43 -4.42
CA ARG A 138 16.18 14.44 -3.68
C ARG A 138 15.56 14.77 -2.33
N TRP A 139 14.25 14.98 -2.29
CA TRP A 139 13.51 15.28 -1.06
C TRP A 139 13.70 14.18 -0.02
N ALA A 140 13.40 12.93 -0.36
CA ALA A 140 13.47 11.82 0.58
C ALA A 140 14.90 11.54 1.06
N ALA A 141 15.91 11.73 0.19
CA ALA A 141 17.32 11.57 0.57
C ALA A 141 17.86 12.72 1.43
N ALA A 142 17.22 13.89 1.41
CA ALA A 142 17.62 15.08 2.16
C ALA A 142 16.90 15.23 3.51
N LEU A 143 15.99 14.32 3.85
CA LEU A 143 15.24 14.40 5.11
C LEU A 143 16.18 14.28 6.33
N PRO A 144 15.99 15.11 7.37
CA PRO A 144 16.86 15.08 8.55
C PRO A 144 16.80 13.72 9.27
N PRO A 145 17.93 13.12 9.64
CA PRO A 145 17.97 11.77 10.22
C PRO A 145 17.39 11.69 11.63
N ASN A 146 17.17 12.82 12.29
CA ASN A 146 16.53 12.90 13.62
C ASN A 146 15.00 12.88 13.55
N GLN A 147 14.41 12.91 12.36
CA GLN A 147 12.98 12.75 12.16
C GLN A 147 12.60 11.27 12.18
N SER A 148 11.36 10.95 12.56
CA SER A 148 10.88 9.56 12.59
C SER A 148 10.51 9.00 11.22
N TYR A 149 10.12 9.89 10.29
CA TYR A 149 9.52 9.54 9.02
C TYR A 149 10.45 9.39 7.77
N PRO A 150 11.77 9.67 7.79
CA PRO A 150 12.61 9.53 6.59
C PRO A 150 12.56 8.13 5.96
N GLN A 151 12.52 7.09 6.79
CA GLN A 151 12.42 5.70 6.34
C GLN A 151 11.10 5.43 5.60
N SER A 152 9.99 5.96 6.10
CA SER A 152 8.68 5.81 5.48
C SER A 152 8.57 6.61 4.19
N ALA A 153 9.11 7.83 4.18
CA ALA A 153 9.17 8.70 3.00
C ALA A 153 9.99 8.06 1.85
N ILE A 154 11.22 7.62 2.12
CA ILE A 154 12.06 6.99 1.10
C ILE A 154 11.46 5.69 0.58
N GLN A 155 10.78 4.93 1.44
CA GLN A 155 10.06 3.73 1.04
C GLN A 155 8.91 4.08 0.07
N GLY A 156 8.10 5.11 0.39
CA GLY A 156 7.01 5.54 -0.48
C GLY A 156 7.48 6.02 -1.86
N VAL A 157 8.60 6.75 -1.91
CA VAL A 157 9.25 7.14 -3.17
C VAL A 157 9.69 5.90 -3.95
N ALA A 158 10.40 4.98 -3.30
CA ALA A 158 10.90 3.77 -3.94
C ALA A 158 9.76 2.90 -4.50
N GLU A 159 8.65 2.78 -3.78
CA GLU A 159 7.48 2.04 -4.24
C GLU A 159 6.87 2.61 -5.51
N ALA A 160 6.62 3.92 -5.53
CA ALA A 160 6.01 4.59 -6.68
C ALA A 160 6.90 4.50 -7.93
N LEU A 161 8.21 4.72 -7.78
CA LEU A 161 9.15 4.63 -8.89
C LEU A 161 9.30 3.20 -9.41
N ALA A 162 9.29 2.22 -8.52
CA ALA A 162 9.42 0.82 -8.90
C ALA A 162 8.21 0.27 -9.65
N LEU A 163 7.05 0.94 -9.62
CA LEU A 163 5.91 0.57 -10.46
C LEU A 163 6.19 0.75 -11.97
N THR A 164 7.13 1.62 -12.34
CA THR A 164 7.44 1.92 -13.75
C THR A 164 8.88 1.55 -14.12
N ALA A 165 9.83 1.68 -13.20
CA ALA A 165 11.23 1.44 -13.43
C ALA A 165 11.88 0.66 -12.25
N PRO A 166 11.48 -0.59 -11.99
CA PRO A 166 11.93 -1.34 -10.82
C PRO A 166 13.45 -1.57 -10.80
N ALA A 167 14.06 -1.98 -11.91
CA ALA A 167 15.51 -2.22 -11.99
C ALA A 167 16.34 -0.94 -11.86
N GLU A 168 15.85 0.21 -12.34
CA GLU A 168 16.50 1.49 -12.10
C GLU A 168 16.39 1.91 -10.64
N THR A 169 15.19 1.77 -10.08
CA THR A 169 14.93 2.14 -8.68
C THR A 169 15.72 1.25 -7.72
N ALA A 170 15.88 -0.04 -8.02
CA ALA A 170 16.77 -0.95 -7.31
C ALA A 170 18.22 -0.44 -7.25
N ARG A 171 18.77 -0.02 -8.39
CA ARG A 171 20.13 0.56 -8.47
C ARG A 171 20.22 1.86 -7.67
N TRP A 172 19.22 2.73 -7.79
CA TRP A 172 19.15 3.97 -7.02
C TRP A 172 19.10 3.72 -5.50
N SER A 173 18.24 2.81 -5.03
CA SER A 173 18.09 2.46 -3.62
C SER A 173 19.41 1.99 -2.99
N LEU A 174 20.22 1.22 -3.74
CA LEU A 174 21.53 0.75 -3.27
C LEU A 174 22.63 1.83 -3.34
N SER A 175 22.40 2.91 -4.09
CA SER A 175 23.35 4.03 -4.24
C SER A 175 23.19 5.15 -3.21
N LEU A 176 22.18 5.08 -2.35
CA LEU A 176 21.90 6.12 -1.35
C LEU A 176 23.10 6.31 -0.39
N GLU A 177 23.58 7.55 -0.29
CA GLU A 177 24.67 7.92 0.64
C GLU A 177 24.24 7.75 2.11
N ALA A 178 22.99 8.10 2.40
CA ALA A 178 22.35 7.87 3.69
C ALA A 178 22.05 6.38 3.88
N ARG A 179 23.08 5.60 4.25
CA ARG A 179 23.00 4.12 4.31
C ARG A 179 21.88 3.56 5.17
N HIS A 180 21.44 4.32 6.18
CA HIS A 180 20.33 3.94 7.06
C HIS A 180 18.96 3.94 6.36
N LEU A 181 18.84 4.59 5.20
CA LEU A 181 17.63 4.63 4.36
C LEU A 181 17.57 3.48 3.34
N ILE A 182 18.71 2.85 3.03
CA ILE A 182 18.80 1.76 2.03
C ILE A 182 17.80 0.63 2.33
N PRO A 183 17.68 0.11 3.56
CA PRO A 183 16.76 -1.02 3.83
C PRO A 183 15.30 -0.68 3.49
N SER A 184 14.85 0.54 3.81
CA SER A 184 13.48 1.00 3.54
C SER A 184 13.24 1.24 2.05
N ALA A 185 14.20 1.83 1.35
CA ALA A 185 14.12 1.99 -0.10
C ALA A 185 14.09 0.64 -0.82
N VAL A 186 14.94 -0.31 -0.41
CA VAL A 186 14.97 -1.68 -0.96
C VAL A 186 13.66 -2.41 -0.70
N ALA A 187 13.12 -2.32 0.52
CA ALA A 187 11.81 -2.90 0.85
C ALA A 187 10.70 -2.33 -0.06
N GLY A 188 10.71 -1.02 -0.30
CA GLY A 188 9.75 -0.40 -1.22
C GLY A 188 9.86 -0.92 -2.65
N VAL A 189 11.08 -1.06 -3.19
CA VAL A 189 11.28 -1.64 -4.52
C VAL A 189 10.79 -3.09 -4.56
N LEU A 190 11.11 -3.92 -3.55
CA LEU A 190 10.67 -5.31 -3.50
C LEU A 190 9.15 -5.45 -3.48
N ALA A 191 8.46 -4.59 -2.71
CA ALA A 191 7.01 -4.60 -2.60
C ALA A 191 6.34 -4.31 -3.96
N SER A 192 6.79 -3.26 -4.67
CA SER A 192 6.21 -2.89 -5.97
C SER A 192 6.66 -3.82 -7.10
N TRP A 193 7.93 -4.21 -7.13
CA TRP A 193 8.45 -5.07 -8.18
C TRP A 193 7.81 -6.45 -8.10
N ALA A 194 7.71 -7.05 -6.91
CA ALA A 194 7.09 -8.36 -6.76
C ALA A 194 5.58 -8.36 -7.06
N ALA A 195 4.91 -7.20 -6.92
CA ALA A 195 3.52 -7.04 -7.32
C ALA A 195 3.32 -7.00 -8.84
N ILE A 196 4.38 -6.77 -9.63
CA ILE A 196 4.31 -6.70 -11.10
C ILE A 196 4.98 -7.92 -11.74
N ASP A 197 6.16 -8.27 -11.25
CA ASP A 197 7.03 -9.34 -11.73
C ASP A 197 7.73 -10.00 -10.53
N PRO A 198 7.08 -10.99 -9.90
CA PRO A 198 7.63 -11.69 -8.74
C PRO A 198 8.89 -12.49 -9.07
N GLU A 199 9.07 -12.97 -10.31
CA GLU A 199 10.27 -13.73 -10.69
C GLU A 199 11.51 -12.83 -10.67
N SER A 200 11.47 -11.71 -11.39
CA SER A 200 12.59 -10.76 -11.41
C SER A 200 12.86 -10.14 -10.02
N ALA A 201 11.80 -9.90 -9.23
CA ALA A 201 11.95 -9.41 -7.87
C ALA A 201 12.61 -10.44 -6.94
N ALA A 202 12.34 -11.73 -7.12
CA ALA A 202 12.98 -12.81 -6.37
C ALA A 202 14.46 -12.93 -6.73
N ASP A 203 14.81 -12.82 -8.01
CA ASP A 203 16.20 -12.79 -8.47
C ASP A 203 16.97 -11.63 -7.85
N TRP A 204 16.36 -10.44 -7.83
CA TRP A 204 16.97 -9.29 -7.19
C TRP A 204 17.09 -9.46 -5.67
N LEU A 205 16.06 -9.96 -4.99
CA LEU A 205 16.10 -10.30 -3.56
C LEU A 205 17.26 -11.24 -3.22
N ALA A 206 17.46 -12.28 -4.03
CA ALA A 206 18.55 -13.25 -3.87
C ALA A 206 19.94 -12.64 -4.13
N SER A 207 20.02 -11.58 -4.95
CA SER A 207 21.26 -10.85 -5.24
C SER A 207 21.62 -9.79 -4.20
N LEU A 208 20.73 -9.49 -3.24
CA LEU A 208 20.98 -8.44 -2.26
C LEU A 208 22.20 -8.76 -1.37
N PRO A 209 23.00 -7.74 -1.01
CA PRO A 209 24.08 -7.91 -0.05
C PRO A 209 23.59 -8.50 1.27
N HIS A 210 24.36 -9.41 1.88
CA HIS A 210 24.02 -10.03 3.16
C HIS A 210 23.73 -9.01 4.29
N ALA A 211 24.36 -7.84 4.25
CA ALA A 211 24.11 -6.77 5.23
C ALA A 211 22.71 -6.14 5.11
N ILE A 212 22.08 -6.26 3.93
CA ILE A 212 20.75 -5.72 3.63
C ILE A 212 19.70 -6.84 3.75
N LEU A 213 20.00 -8.05 3.28
CA LEU A 213 19.04 -9.16 3.26
C LEU A 213 18.63 -9.58 4.68
N ASN A 214 17.40 -9.22 5.09
CA ASN A 214 16.79 -9.60 6.35
C ASN A 214 15.27 -9.77 6.23
N ASP A 215 14.63 -10.17 7.33
CA ASP A 215 13.19 -10.50 7.39
C ASP A 215 12.30 -9.39 6.78
N PRO A 216 12.50 -8.09 7.09
CA PRO A 216 11.83 -6.98 6.39
C PRO A 216 11.89 -7.00 4.86
N GLN A 217 13.03 -7.27 4.22
CA GLN A 217 13.12 -7.34 2.76
C GLN A 217 12.35 -8.54 2.21
N ILE A 218 12.47 -9.69 2.88
CA ILE A 218 11.74 -10.91 2.49
C ILE A 218 10.23 -10.69 2.68
N ALA A 219 9.82 -10.03 3.76
CA ALA A 219 8.43 -9.68 4.03
C ALA A 219 7.88 -8.71 2.98
N ALA A 220 8.67 -7.73 2.55
CA ALA A 220 8.27 -6.80 1.48
C ALA A 220 8.03 -7.53 0.15
N TYR A 221 8.92 -8.47 -0.22
CA TYR A 221 8.72 -9.35 -1.37
C TYR A 221 7.41 -10.16 -1.25
N ILE A 222 7.20 -10.81 -0.09
CA ILE A 222 5.97 -11.58 0.19
C ILE A 222 4.73 -10.69 0.05
N HIS A 223 4.77 -9.47 0.58
CA HIS A 223 3.65 -8.52 0.50
C HIS A 223 3.32 -8.09 -0.93
N GLY A 224 4.32 -7.96 -1.80
CA GLY A 224 4.11 -7.67 -3.22
C GLY A 224 3.57 -8.88 -3.99
N ALA A 225 4.22 -10.04 -3.83
CA ALA A 225 3.89 -11.26 -4.57
C ALA A 225 2.55 -11.89 -4.16
N ARG A 226 2.06 -11.68 -2.92
CA ARG A 226 0.88 -12.40 -2.38
C ARG A 226 -0.39 -12.35 -3.24
N THR A 227 -0.54 -11.32 -4.07
CA THR A 227 -1.71 -11.15 -4.94
C THR A 227 -1.45 -11.62 -6.37
N THR A 228 -0.23 -11.57 -6.88
CA THR A 228 0.08 -11.98 -8.26
C THR A 228 0.61 -13.40 -8.34
N ASP A 229 1.46 -13.79 -7.40
CA ASP A 229 2.04 -15.12 -7.25
C ASP A 229 2.04 -15.55 -5.77
N PRO A 230 0.91 -16.04 -5.25
CA PRO A 230 0.80 -16.48 -3.87
C PRO A 230 1.67 -17.70 -3.56
N ASP A 231 2.09 -18.49 -4.55
CA ASP A 231 2.95 -19.67 -4.35
C ASP A 231 4.41 -19.26 -4.16
N ALA A 232 4.90 -18.31 -4.95
CA ALA A 232 6.22 -17.71 -4.72
C ALA A 232 6.28 -16.98 -3.36
N ALA A 233 5.22 -16.25 -2.99
CA ALA A 233 5.11 -15.64 -1.67
C ALA A 233 5.13 -16.68 -0.53
N GLN A 234 4.44 -17.81 -0.71
CA GLN A 234 4.45 -18.92 0.24
C GLN A 234 5.84 -19.56 0.38
N ALA A 235 6.55 -19.77 -0.72
CA ALA A 235 7.90 -20.33 -0.70
C ALA A 235 8.88 -19.43 0.06
N ALA A 236 8.77 -18.11 -0.10
CA ALA A 236 9.63 -17.13 0.57
C ALA A 236 9.47 -17.11 2.10
N LEU A 237 8.36 -17.62 2.67
CA LEU A 237 8.17 -17.72 4.13
C LEU A 237 9.28 -18.54 4.82
N ALA A 238 9.87 -19.52 4.12
CA ALA A 238 10.94 -20.34 4.66
C ALA A 238 12.20 -19.53 4.98
N ALA A 239 12.40 -18.39 4.31
CA ALA A 239 13.55 -17.51 4.50
C ALA A 239 13.36 -16.50 5.64
N ILE A 240 12.13 -16.25 6.10
CA ILE A 240 11.86 -15.42 7.28
C ILE A 240 12.42 -16.14 8.50
N ARG A 241 13.24 -15.48 9.33
CA ARG A 241 13.87 -16.08 10.51
C ARG A 241 12.96 -16.05 11.73
N SER A 242 12.32 -14.90 11.96
CA SER A 242 11.39 -14.67 13.06
C SER A 242 10.17 -15.60 12.95
N PRO A 243 9.96 -16.52 13.90
CA PRO A 243 8.80 -17.42 13.88
C PRO A 243 7.47 -16.67 13.93
N ASP A 244 7.41 -15.55 14.64
CA ASP A 244 6.20 -14.75 14.79
C ASP A 244 5.87 -14.00 13.51
N THR A 245 6.87 -13.39 12.87
CA THR A 245 6.70 -12.75 11.55
C THR A 245 6.27 -13.77 10.50
N ARG A 246 6.92 -14.95 10.49
CA ARG A 246 6.57 -16.02 9.56
C ARG A 246 5.12 -16.48 9.75
N ARG A 247 4.69 -16.64 11.01
CA ARG A 247 3.30 -17.02 11.34
C ARG A 247 2.30 -15.96 10.86
N GLN A 248 2.57 -14.68 11.12
CA GLN A 248 1.68 -13.60 10.71
C GLN A 248 1.51 -13.55 9.18
N LEU A 249 2.63 -13.58 8.44
CA LEU A 249 2.61 -13.56 6.99
C LEU A 249 1.89 -14.79 6.40
N ALA A 250 2.06 -15.97 7.03
CA ALA A 250 1.36 -17.18 6.60
C ALA A 250 -0.17 -17.08 6.78
N LEU A 251 -0.63 -16.46 7.87
CA LEU A 251 -2.06 -16.21 8.09
C LEU A 251 -2.63 -15.24 7.06
N ASP A 252 -1.90 -14.15 6.79
CA ASP A 252 -2.31 -13.15 5.78
C ASP A 252 -2.42 -13.79 4.38
N LEU A 253 -1.45 -14.63 4.01
CA LEU A 253 -1.47 -15.38 2.75
C LEU A 253 -2.64 -16.37 2.67
N ALA A 254 -2.92 -17.09 3.76
CA ALA A 254 -4.05 -18.01 3.83
C ALA A 254 -5.38 -17.28 3.65
N ALA A 255 -5.56 -16.12 4.27
CA ALA A 255 -6.77 -15.30 4.12
C ALA A 255 -6.99 -14.86 2.67
N ILE A 256 -5.92 -14.44 1.96
CA ILE A 256 -6.00 -14.04 0.55
C ILE A 256 -6.40 -15.22 -0.35
N ARG A 257 -5.83 -16.41 -0.11
CA ARG A 257 -6.16 -17.62 -0.87
C ARG A 257 -7.62 -18.04 -0.66
N LEU A 258 -8.10 -17.99 0.58
CA LEU A 258 -9.51 -18.28 0.90
C LEU A 258 -10.45 -17.30 0.21
N ALA A 259 -10.16 -16.01 0.23
CA ALA A 259 -10.95 -14.98 -0.45
C ALA A 259 -11.03 -15.19 -1.98
N ARG A 260 -10.05 -15.89 -2.58
CA ARG A 260 -9.99 -16.20 -4.01
C ARG A 260 -10.58 -17.57 -4.37
N GLY A 261 -11.09 -18.33 -3.40
CA GLY A 261 -11.53 -19.70 -3.62
C GLY A 261 -10.37 -20.68 -3.92
N GLN A 262 -9.13 -20.26 -3.66
CA GLN A 262 -7.90 -21.03 -3.87
C GLN A 262 -7.45 -21.71 -2.57
N ALA A 263 -8.39 -22.24 -1.80
CA ALA A 263 -8.08 -22.92 -0.54
C ALA A 263 -7.06 -24.05 -0.79
N PRO A 264 -6.07 -24.24 0.10
CA PRO A 264 -5.23 -25.41 0.01
C PRO A 264 -6.13 -26.65 0.04
N ALA A 265 -5.88 -27.63 -0.84
CA ALA A 265 -6.51 -28.93 -0.73
C ALA A 265 -6.38 -29.40 0.74
N PRO A 266 -7.44 -29.98 1.34
CA PRO A 266 -7.36 -30.46 2.71
C PRO A 266 -6.12 -31.34 2.81
N ALA A 267 -5.23 -31.01 3.74
CA ALA A 267 -4.05 -31.81 3.98
C ALA A 267 -4.54 -33.24 4.21
N THR A 268 -4.27 -34.13 3.24
CA THR A 268 -4.52 -35.56 3.42
C THR A 268 -3.80 -35.92 4.71
N PRO A 269 -4.50 -36.35 5.77
CA PRO A 269 -3.81 -36.80 6.97
C PRO A 269 -2.85 -37.91 6.54
N PRO A 270 -1.65 -37.99 7.15
CA PRO A 270 -0.73 -39.09 6.85
C PRO A 270 -1.50 -40.39 6.99
N ALA A 271 -1.48 -41.21 5.94
CA ALA A 271 -2.20 -42.47 5.89
C ALA A 271 -1.89 -43.26 7.16
N ALA A 272 -2.85 -43.28 8.09
CA ALA A 272 -2.79 -44.14 9.25
C ALA A 272 -2.64 -45.56 8.69
N ALA A 273 -1.60 -46.23 9.15
CA ALA A 273 -1.22 -47.57 8.74
C ALA A 273 -2.46 -48.46 8.58
N VAL A 274 -2.66 -48.95 7.36
CA VAL A 274 -3.50 -50.11 7.06
C VAL A 274 -2.97 -51.24 7.93
N ARG A 275 -3.59 -51.46 9.09
CA ARG A 275 -3.47 -52.72 9.80
C ARG A 275 -4.33 -53.73 9.05
N ALA A 276 -3.64 -54.73 8.54
CA ALA A 276 -4.17 -55.85 7.78
C ALA A 276 -5.30 -56.55 8.53
N GLU A 277 -6.51 -56.45 8.00
CA GLU A 277 -7.52 -57.51 8.10
C GLU A 277 -7.38 -58.35 6.83
N GLY A 278 -6.59 -59.41 6.93
CA GLY A 278 -6.61 -60.52 5.98
C GLY A 278 -7.33 -61.68 6.64
N ASP A 279 -8.55 -61.94 6.20
CA ASP A 279 -9.19 -63.25 6.29
C ASP A 279 -8.86 -63.98 4.97
N PRO A 280 -8.55 -65.29 4.96
CA PRO A 280 -9.67 -66.23 4.79
C PRO A 280 -9.44 -67.62 5.41
N ALA A 281 -10.46 -68.17 6.07
CA ALA A 281 -10.62 -69.63 6.15
C ALA A 281 -12.08 -70.02 5.88
N ALA A 282 -12.31 -70.42 4.63
CA ALA A 282 -13.53 -71.08 4.19
C ALA A 282 -13.56 -72.56 4.63
N GLY A 283 -14.73 -73.04 5.06
CA GLY A 283 -15.14 -74.44 4.87
C GLY A 283 -15.62 -75.19 6.10
N VAL A 284 -16.94 -75.41 6.17
CA VAL A 284 -17.62 -76.73 6.12
C VAL A 284 -18.88 -76.72 7.02
N PRO A 285 -20.07 -77.09 6.49
CA PRO A 285 -21.31 -77.18 7.27
C PRO A 285 -21.55 -78.59 7.88
N THR A 286 -22.18 -78.59 9.05
CA THR A 286 -23.08 -79.60 9.68
C THR A 286 -22.94 -81.10 9.33
N GLY A 287 -22.76 -81.91 10.37
CA GLY A 287 -23.10 -83.34 10.39
C GLY A 287 -23.02 -83.93 11.81
N HIS A 288 -24.19 -84.12 12.44
CA HIS A 288 -24.40 -84.94 13.64
C HIS A 288 -24.22 -86.44 13.30
N PRO A 289 -23.99 -87.31 14.30
CA PRO A 289 -25.12 -87.90 15.05
C PRO A 289 -25.15 -87.55 16.54
#